data_AF-A0A1S3DQE6-F1
#
_entry.id   AF-A0A1S3DQE6-F1
#
_cell.length_a   1.000
_cell.length_b   1.000
_cell.length_c   1.000
_cell.angle_alpha   90.00
_cell.angle_beta   90.00
_cell.angle_gamma   90.00
#
_symmetry.space_group_name_H-M   'P 1'
#
loop_
_entity.id
_entity.type
_entity.pdbx_description
1 polymer ?
#
loop_
_entity_poly.entity_id
_entity_poly.type
_entity_poly.pdbx_seq_one_letter_code
_entity_poly.pdbx_strand_id
1 'polypeptide(L)'
;NQEYIALGENVIEYNPQFRLYLTTKLRNPHYLPEVFNKVTVVNFALTVFGLEDQLLGIVVAKERPDLQTKRDELIVQGASNKKALKEVEDMILHTLSSSTGNILEDPNAVDVLDSSKVHDSKIGGFI
;
A
#
# COMPACT_ATOMS: atom_id res chain seq x y z
N ASN A 1 -21.51 23.79 5.15
CA ASN A 1 -21.43 24.41 6.48
C ASN A 1 -19.97 24.64 6.81
N GLN A 2 -19.62 25.88 7.17
CA GLN A 2 -18.30 26.20 7.68
C GLN A 2 -18.18 25.68 9.12
N GLU A 3 -17.15 24.89 9.40
CA GLU A 3 -16.87 24.39 10.75
C GLU A 3 -15.86 25.32 11.44
N TYR A 4 -15.92 25.36 12.78
CA TYR A 4 -15.06 26.20 13.61
C TYR A 4 -14.51 25.36 14.77
N ILE A 5 -13.31 25.68 15.23
CA ILE A 5 -12.67 25.05 16.39
C ILE A 5 -12.23 26.13 17.39
N ALA A 6 -12.41 25.85 18.68
CA ALA A 6 -11.89 26.69 19.77
C ALA A 6 -10.47 26.23 20.14
N LEU A 7 -9.51 27.17 20.11
CA LEU A 7 -8.13 26.96 20.52
C LEU A 7 -7.76 28.02 21.57
N GLY A 8 -7.80 27.61 22.84
CA GLY A 8 -7.68 28.55 23.96
C GLY A 8 -8.86 29.51 23.97
N GLU A 9 -8.59 30.81 23.92
CA GLU A 9 -9.61 31.87 23.88
C GLU A 9 -10.07 32.22 22.45
N ASN A 10 -9.40 31.67 21.43
CA ASN A 10 -9.71 32.00 20.03
C ASN A 10 -10.66 30.98 19.41
N VAL A 11 -11.59 31.46 18.60
CA VAL A 11 -12.43 30.63 17.72
C VAL A 11 -11.96 30.87 16.29
N ILE A 12 -11.52 29.80 15.62
CA ILE A 12 -10.96 29.86 14.27
C ILE A 12 -11.73 28.93 13.32
N GLU A 13 -11.70 29.25 12.03
CA GLU A 13 -12.26 28.40 10.99
C GLU A 13 -11.50 27.08 10.89
N TYR A 14 -12.24 25.97 10.86
CA TYR A 14 -11.69 24.63 10.72
C TYR A 14 -11.75 24.17 9.26
N ASN A 15 -10.63 23.65 8.76
CA ASN A 15 -10.57 23.00 7.45
C ASN A 15 -10.71 21.46 7.64
N PRO A 16 -11.74 20.81 7.07
CA PRO A 16 -11.92 19.36 7.16
C PRO A 16 -10.74 18.51 6.62
N GLN A 17 -9.87 19.09 5.77
CA GLN A 17 -8.68 18.42 5.25
C GLN A 17 -7.43 18.60 6.13
N PHE A 18 -7.52 19.38 7.21
CA PHE A 18 -6.41 19.59 8.13
C PHE A 18 -5.98 18.28 8.80
N ARG A 19 -4.65 18.10 8.96
CA ARG A 19 -4.07 16.95 9.65
C ARG A 19 -2.97 17.44 10.58
N LEU A 20 -3.01 16.98 11.83
CA LEU A 20 -1.98 17.26 12.83
C LEU A 20 -1.10 16.03 13.03
N TYR A 21 0.21 16.21 12.90
CA TYR A 21 1.20 15.20 13.21
C TYR A 21 2.13 15.72 14.30
N LEU A 22 2.28 14.94 15.37
CA LEU A 22 3.18 15.23 16.48
C LEU A 22 4.28 14.18 16.49
N THR A 23 5.53 14.60 16.68
CA THR A 23 6.67 13.68 16.72
C THR A 23 7.50 13.92 17.97
N THR A 24 8.11 12.85 18.48
CA THR A 24 9.06 12.91 19.59
C THR A 24 10.22 11.97 19.32
N LYS A 25 11.41 12.34 19.80
CA LYS A 25 12.61 11.48 19.75
C LYS A 25 12.79 10.64 21.02
N LEU A 26 11.91 10.79 22.01
CA LEU A 26 11.94 9.97 23.22
C LEU A 26 11.60 8.53 22.84
N ARG A 27 12.47 7.57 23.20
CA ARG A 27 12.27 6.14 22.86
C ARG A 27 11.09 5.51 23.60
N ASN A 28 10.81 5.97 24.81
CA ASN A 28 9.73 5.43 25.64
C ASN A 28 9.08 6.57 26.44
N PRO A 29 8.33 7.47 25.77
CA PRO A 29 7.64 8.55 26.46
C PRO A 29 6.51 7.97 27.30
N HIS A 30 6.51 8.26 28.60
CA HIS A 30 5.43 7.85 29.49
C HIS A 30 4.27 8.84 29.40
N TYR A 31 3.36 8.61 28.47
CA TYR A 31 2.14 9.40 28.35
C TYR A 31 1.05 8.90 29.31
N LEU A 32 0.25 9.83 29.83
CA LEU A 32 -0.93 9.47 30.61
C LEU A 32 -1.98 8.81 29.70
N PRO A 33 -2.86 7.93 30.24
CA PRO A 33 -3.94 7.30 29.47
C PRO A 33 -4.80 8.29 28.67
N GLU A 34 -5.00 9.50 29.21
CA GLU A 34 -5.74 10.57 28.54
C GLU A 34 -5.16 10.95 27.17
N VAL A 35 -3.83 10.93 27.03
CA VAL A 35 -3.16 11.22 25.76
C VAL A 35 -3.43 10.10 24.77
N PHE A 36 -3.29 8.84 25.19
CA PHE A 36 -3.57 7.67 24.33
C PHE A 36 -5.02 7.61 23.85
N ASN A 37 -5.96 8.18 24.59
CA ASN A 37 -7.37 8.30 24.16
C ASN A 37 -7.60 9.42 23.13
N LYS A 38 -6.74 10.46 23.12
CA LYS A 38 -6.90 11.64 22.26
C LYS A 38 -6.11 11.55 20.96
N VAL A 39 -5.03 10.75 20.92
CA VAL A 39 -4.17 10.62 19.75
C VAL A 39 -3.86 9.17 19.45
N THR A 40 -3.68 8.85 18.16
CA THR A 40 -3.12 7.56 17.74
C THR A 40 -1.61 7.60 17.87
N VAL A 41 -1.04 6.78 18.76
CA VAL A 41 0.41 6.67 18.94
C VAL A 41 0.97 5.63 17.97
N VAL A 42 1.92 6.07 17.14
CA VAL A 42 2.65 5.20 16.21
C VAL A 42 4.08 5.05 16.73
N ASN A 43 4.50 3.81 16.99
CA ASN A 43 5.83 3.50 17.46
C ASN A 43 6.77 3.19 16.28
N PHE A 44 7.79 4.03 16.09
CA PHE A 44 8.83 3.88 15.07
C PHE A 44 10.13 3.28 15.63
N ALA A 45 10.09 2.61 16.79
CA ALA A 45 11.26 1.92 17.33
C ALA A 45 11.75 0.86 16.35
N LEU A 46 13.05 0.90 16.05
CA LEU A 46 13.70 -0.13 15.25
C LEU A 46 13.68 -1.45 16.03
N THR A 47 13.18 -2.51 15.41
CA THR A 47 13.24 -3.86 15.97
C THR A 47 14.61 -4.47 15.66
N VAL A 48 15.09 -5.39 16.51
CA VAL A 48 16.38 -6.08 16.27
C VAL A 48 16.38 -6.75 14.90
N PHE A 49 15.29 -7.44 14.57
CA PHE A 49 15.10 -8.06 13.26
C PHE A 49 15.15 -7.03 12.11
N GLY A 50 14.50 -5.87 12.27
CA GLY A 50 14.55 -4.81 11.26
C GLY A 50 15.95 -4.21 11.08
N LEU A 51 16.73 -4.12 12.15
CA LEU A 51 18.13 -3.71 12.09
C LEU A 51 18.99 -4.76 11.37
N GLU A 52 18.80 -6.05 11.69
CA GLU A 52 19.52 -7.15 11.04
C GLU A 52 19.27 -7.17 9.53
N ASP A 53 18.02 -7.04 9.10
CA ASP A 53 17.66 -6.99 7.67
C ASP A 53 18.28 -5.77 6.96
N GLN A 54 18.28 -4.61 7.61
CA GLN A 54 18.93 -3.41 7.09
C GLN A 54 20.44 -3.60 6.92
N LEU A 55 21.10 -4.16 7.93
CA LEU A 55 22.54 -4.43 7.89
C LEU A 55 22.88 -5.47 6.82
N LEU A 56 22.07 -6.54 6.70
CA LEU A 56 22.22 -7.53 5.65
C LEU A 56 22.11 -6.90 4.26
N GLY A 57 21.12 -6.02 4.05
CA GLY A 57 20.97 -5.29 2.79
C GLY A 57 22.22 -4.46 2.44
N ILE A 58 22.81 -3.78 3.43
CA ILE A 58 24.06 -3.00 3.23
C ILE A 58 25.24 -3.92 2.87
N VAL A 59 25.38 -5.06 3.57
CA VAL A 59 26.46 -6.02 3.32
C VAL A 59 26.33 -6.64 1.93
N VAL A 60 25.13 -7.11 1.57
CA VAL A 60 24.84 -7.69 0.25
C VAL A 60 25.10 -6.69 -0.86
N ALA A 61 24.67 -5.44 -0.71
CA ALA A 61 24.92 -4.40 -1.71
C ALA A 61 26.41 -4.16 -1.96
N LYS A 62 27.26 -4.34 -0.94
CA LYS A 62 28.70 -4.17 -1.05
C LYS A 62 29.42 -5.42 -1.56
N GLU A 63 29.06 -6.59 -1.04
CA GLU A 63 29.75 -7.85 -1.34
C GLU A 63 29.23 -8.55 -2.60
N ARG A 64 27.93 -8.38 -2.90
CA ARG A 64 27.21 -9.03 -4.00
C ARG A 64 26.27 -8.05 -4.71
N PRO A 65 26.83 -7.02 -5.39
CA PRO A 65 26.03 -6.01 -6.09
C PRO A 65 25.15 -6.62 -7.20
N ASP A 66 25.58 -7.75 -7.79
CA ASP A 66 24.80 -8.53 -8.75
C ASP A 66 23.47 -9.02 -8.18
N LEU A 67 23.47 -9.51 -6.94
CA LEU A 67 22.27 -9.95 -6.25
C LEU A 67 21.37 -8.79 -5.86
N GLN A 68 21.95 -7.65 -5.48
CA GLN A 68 21.21 -6.45 -5.15
C GLN A 68 20.46 -5.89 -6.38
N THR A 69 21.13 -5.78 -7.54
CA THR A 69 20.48 -5.37 -8.79
C THR A 69 19.32 -6.30 -9.15
N LYS A 70 19.55 -7.62 -9.06
CA LYS A 70 18.51 -8.61 -9.36
C LYS A 70 17.32 -8.51 -8.39
N ARG A 71 17.56 -8.24 -7.11
CA ARG A 71 16.51 -7.98 -6.12
C ARG A 71 15.68 -6.76 -6.52
N ASP A 72 16.33 -5.67 -6.91
CA ASP A 72 15.66 -4.42 -7.26
C ASP A 72 14.80 -4.59 -8.52
N GLU A 73 15.31 -5.30 -9.53
CA GLU A 73 14.54 -5.70 -10.73
C GLU A 73 13.30 -6.52 -10.34
N LEU A 74 13.46 -7.53 -9.48
CA LEU A 74 12.36 -8.37 -9.02
C LEU A 74 11.32 -7.59 -8.21
N ILE A 75 11.73 -6.59 -7.42
CA ILE A 75 10.79 -5.72 -6.68
C ILE A 75 9.94 -4.91 -7.66
N VAL A 76 10.57 -4.29 -8.66
CA VAL A 76 9.86 -3.50 -9.67
C VAL A 76 8.93 -4.39 -10.49
N GLN A 77 9.41 -5.55 -10.94
CA GLN A 77 8.61 -6.52 -11.67
C GLN A 77 7.44 -7.03 -10.83
N GLY A 78 7.67 -7.36 -9.55
CA GLY A 78 6.62 -7.79 -8.63
C GLY A 78 5.54 -6.73 -8.41
N ALA A 79 5.92 -5.46 -8.27
CA ALA A 79 4.97 -4.36 -8.17
C ALA A 79 4.16 -4.18 -9.46
N SER A 80 4.80 -4.27 -10.62
CA SER A 80 4.14 -4.23 -11.93
C SER A 80 3.16 -5.39 -12.10
N ASN A 81 3.57 -6.61 -11.75
CA ASN A 81 2.74 -7.80 -11.84
C ASN A 81 1.51 -7.70 -10.93
N LYS A 82 1.68 -7.23 -9.69
CA LYS A 82 0.56 -7.02 -8.76
C LYS A 82 -0.43 -5.97 -9.28
N LYS A 83 0.08 -4.91 -9.92
CA LYS A 83 -0.77 -3.90 -10.57
C LYS A 83 -1.56 -4.50 -11.73
N ALA A 84 -0.89 -5.23 -12.62
CA ALA A 84 -1.52 -5.88 -13.77
C ALA A 84 -2.59 -6.90 -13.32
N LEU A 85 -2.31 -7.68 -12.26
CA LEU A 85 -3.28 -8.63 -11.70
C LEU A 85 -4.55 -7.92 -11.23
N LYS A 86 -4.40 -6.79 -10.51
CA LYS A 86 -5.54 -5.98 -10.08
C LYS A 86 -6.32 -5.39 -11.25
N GLU A 87 -5.63 -4.89 -12.27
CA GLU A 87 -6.29 -4.37 -13.49
C GLU A 87 -7.11 -5.47 -14.19
N VAL A 88 -6.59 -6.69 -14.24
CA VAL A 88 -7.32 -7.86 -14.75
C VAL A 88 -8.54 -8.18 -13.89
N GLU A 89 -8.41 -8.22 -12.56
CA GLU A 89 -9.55 -8.42 -11.65
C GLU A 89 -10.63 -7.35 -11.84
N ASP A 90 -10.24 -6.08 -11.94
CA ASP A 90 -11.14 -4.95 -12.15
C ASP A 90 -11.86 -5.05 -13.51
N MET A 91 -11.16 -5.49 -14.57
CA MET A 91 -11.78 -5.73 -15.89
C MET A 91 -12.79 -6.87 -15.88
N ILE A 92 -12.49 -7.97 -15.18
CA ILE A 92 -13.41 -9.10 -15.03
C ILE A 92 -14.68 -8.65 -14.29
N LEU A 93 -14.52 -7.93 -13.16
CA LEU A 93 -15.66 -7.40 -12.39
C LEU A 93 -16.48 -6.40 -13.20
N HIS A 94 -15.83 -5.53 -13.99
CA HIS A 94 -16.52 -4.61 -14.87
C HIS A 94 -17.34 -5.34 -15.94
N THR A 95 -16.75 -6.35 -16.59
CA THR A 95 -17.43 -7.17 -17.61
C THR A 95 -18.65 -7.89 -17.03
N LEU A 96 -18.50 -8.53 -15.86
CA LEU A 96 -19.58 -9.23 -15.16
C LEU A 96 -20.72 -8.28 -14.72
N SER A 97 -20.38 -7.05 -14.31
CA SER A 97 -21.37 -6.07 -13.83
C SER A 97 -22.06 -5.29 -14.94
N SER A 98 -21.42 -5.15 -16.09
CA SER A 98 -21.96 -4.42 -17.25
C SER A 98 -22.75 -5.31 -18.23
N SER A 99 -22.58 -6.63 -18.17
CA SER A 99 -23.33 -7.55 -19.04
C SER A 99 -24.82 -7.59 -18.66
N THR A 100 -25.66 -6.87 -19.41
CA THR A 100 -27.13 -6.99 -19.32
C THR A 100 -27.58 -8.16 -20.21
N GLY A 101 -27.38 -9.41 -19.77
CA GLY A 101 -27.75 -10.60 -20.55
C GLY A 101 -26.89 -11.82 -20.23
N ASN A 102 -26.98 -12.86 -21.07
CA ASN A 102 -26.14 -14.05 -20.98
C ASN A 102 -24.70 -13.69 -21.38
N ILE A 103 -23.77 -13.73 -20.43
CA ILE A 103 -22.36 -13.35 -20.63
C ILE A 103 -21.64 -14.21 -21.69
N LEU A 104 -22.12 -15.43 -21.95
CA LEU A 104 -21.57 -16.31 -22.97
C LEU A 104 -21.90 -15.86 -24.41
N GLU A 105 -22.79 -14.89 -24.57
CA GLU A 105 -23.19 -14.30 -25.86
C GLU A 105 -22.51 -12.94 -26.11
N ASP A 106 -21.77 -12.41 -25.13
CA ASP A 106 -20.98 -11.19 -25.29
C ASP A 106 -19.55 -11.56 -25.76
N PRO A 107 -19.22 -11.41 -27.05
CA PRO A 107 -17.89 -11.75 -27.56
C PRO A 107 -16.76 -10.95 -26.90
N ASN A 108 -17.03 -9.72 -26.42
CA ASN A 108 -16.01 -8.96 -25.66
C ASN A 108 -15.74 -9.59 -24.30
N ALA A 109 -16.75 -10.19 -23.66
CA ALA A 109 -16.56 -10.83 -22.36
C ALA A 109 -15.69 -12.09 -22.47
N VAL A 110 -15.85 -12.86 -23.55
CA VAL A 110 -15.02 -14.05 -23.83
C VAL A 110 -13.57 -13.67 -24.09
N ASP A 111 -13.31 -12.64 -24.90
CA ASP A 111 -11.96 -12.16 -25.20
C ASP A 111 -11.23 -11.59 -23.96
N VAL A 112 -11.95 -10.88 -23.09
CA VAL A 112 -11.40 -10.37 -21.82
C VAL A 112 -11.08 -11.53 -20.87
N LEU A 113 -11.91 -12.57 -20.79
CA LEU A 113 -11.66 -13.74 -19.94
C LEU A 113 -10.49 -14.60 -20.45
N ASP A 114 -10.37 -14.80 -21.76
CA ASP A 114 -9.26 -15.56 -22.35
C ASP A 114 -7.93 -14.81 -22.24
N SER A 115 -7.92 -13.50 -22.47
CA SER A 115 -6.73 -12.67 -22.24
C SER A 115 -6.33 -12.66 -20.76
N SER A 116 -7.30 -12.63 -19.84
CA SER A 116 -7.06 -12.71 -18.39
C SER A 116 -6.38 -14.03 -17.98
N LYS A 117 -6.84 -15.19 -18.50
CA LYS A 117 -6.22 -16.50 -18.24
C LYS A 117 -4.75 -16.57 -18.65
N VAL A 118 -4.42 -15.98 -19.80
CA VAL A 118 -3.04 -15.98 -20.31
C VAL A 118 -2.13 -15.10 -19.43
N HIS A 119 -2.63 -13.97 -18.95
CA HIS A 119 -1.87 -13.09 -18.05
C HIS A 119 -1.65 -13.73 -16.68
N ASP A 120 -2.68 -14.38 -16.13
CA ASP A 120 -2.59 -15.08 -14.83
C ASP A 120 -1.60 -16.24 -14.89
N SER A 121 -1.59 -17.01 -15.98
CA SER A 121 -0.61 -18.10 -16.20
C SER A 121 0.83 -17.60 -16.31
N LYS A 122 1.04 -16.43 -16.92
CA LYS A 122 2.38 -15.80 -17.00
C LYS A 122 2.84 -15.31 -15.64
N ILE A 123 1.96 -14.71 -14.83
CA ILE A 123 2.29 -14.19 -13.50
C ILE A 123 2.52 -15.34 -12.51
N GLY A 124 1.68 -16.38 -12.54
CA GLY A 124 1.78 -17.57 -11.70
C GLY A 124 3.03 -18.42 -11.93
N GLY A 125 3.68 -18.31 -13.10
CA GLY A 125 4.96 -18.97 -13.37
C GLY A 125 6.19 -18.30 -12.73
N PHE A 126 6.03 -17.13 -12.10
CA PHE A 126 7.09 -16.39 -11.41
C PHE A 126 6.94 -16.38 -9.88
N ILE A 127 5.95 -17.09 -9.33
CA ILE A 127 5.76 -17.33 -7.89
C ILE A 127 6.19 -18.76 -7.57
#